data_AF-A0A2G5B5H3-F1
#
_entry.id   AF-A0A2G5B5H3-F1
#
_cell.length_a   1.000
_cell.length_b   1.000
_cell.length_c   1.000
_cell.angle_alpha   90.00
_cell.angle_beta   90.00
_cell.angle_gamma   90.00
#
_symmetry.space_group_name_H-M   'P 1'
#
loop_
_entity.id
_entity.type
_entity.pdbx_description
1 polymer ?
#
loop_
_entity_poly.entity_id
_entity_poly.type
_entity_poly.pdbx_seq_one_letter_code
_entity_poly.pdbx_strand_id
1 'polypeptide(L)'
;MLGDDVWQQIKDSVALRVHKRICMHGIGEPLKCVKSIPELIIVIRDVMRCHRAILDHCSILHRDISPNNILVSRDNGTVRGMLIDFD
;
A
#
# COMPACT_ATOMS: atom_id res chain seq x y z
N MET A 1 49.23 -6.34 -10.57
CA MET A 1 48.28 -7.23 -9.87
C MET A 1 47.10 -6.40 -9.39
N LEU A 2 46.20 -6.03 -10.30
CA LEU A 2 45.03 -5.16 -10.08
C LEU A 2 43.80 -5.77 -10.80
N GLY A 3 43.72 -7.10 -10.81
CA GLY A 3 42.69 -7.85 -11.53
C GLY A 3 41.59 -8.35 -10.62
N ASP A 4 41.95 -8.93 -9.48
CA ASP A 4 41.02 -9.79 -8.74
C ASP A 4 40.07 -9.00 -7.81
N ASP A 5 40.52 -7.89 -7.22
CA ASP A 5 39.69 -7.03 -6.35
C ASP A 5 38.51 -6.38 -7.09
N VAL A 6 38.72 -5.97 -8.35
CA VAL A 6 37.68 -5.32 -9.16
C VAL A 6 36.55 -6.30 -9.48
N TRP A 7 36.89 -7.56 -9.80
CA TRP A 7 35.89 -8.59 -10.09
C TRP A 7 35.12 -9.03 -8.84
N GLN A 8 35.75 -8.97 -7.66
CA GLN A 8 35.08 -9.26 -6.40
C GLN A 8 34.08 -8.15 -6.03
N GLN A 9 34.46 -6.88 -6.23
CA GLN A 9 33.60 -5.73 -6.01
C GLN A 9 32.41 -5.67 -6.98
N ILE A 10 32.60 -6.12 -8.23
CA ILE A 10 31.51 -6.25 -9.21
C ILE A 10 30.54 -7.38 -8.83
N LYS A 11 31.02 -8.51 -8.31
CA LYS A 11 30.15 -9.60 -7.82
C LYS A 11 29.29 -9.17 -6.63
N ASP A 12 29.85 -8.36 -5.73
CA ASP A 12 29.11 -7.82 -4.58
C ASP A 12 28.13 -6.71 -4.98
N SER A 13 28.31 -6.11 -6.17
CA SER A 13 27.43 -5.08 -6.73
C SER A 13 26.24 -5.61 -7.55
N VAL A 14 26.10 -6.93 -7.69
CA VAL A 14 24.94 -7.54 -8.35
C VAL A 14 23.75 -7.45 -7.39
N ALA A 15 22.89 -6.45 -7.62
CA ALA A 15 21.67 -6.25 -6.86
C ALA A 15 20.84 -7.54 -6.81
N LEU A 16 20.80 -8.17 -5.63
CA LEU A 16 20.12 -9.43 -5.39
C LEU A 16 18.60 -9.17 -5.45
N ARG A 17 17.97 -9.51 -6.58
CA ARG A 17 16.52 -9.42 -6.74
C ARG A 17 15.87 -10.61 -6.05
N VAL A 18 15.28 -10.37 -4.89
CA VAL A 18 14.52 -11.39 -4.14
C VAL A 18 13.03 -11.23 -4.47
N HIS A 19 12.42 -12.28 -5.04
CA HIS A 19 10.97 -12.34 -5.25
C HIS A 19 10.26 -12.61 -3.91
N LYS A 20 9.36 -11.72 -3.49
CA LYS A 20 8.56 -11.87 -2.26
C LYS A 20 7.10 -12.11 -2.61
N ARG A 21 6.39 -12.91 -1.78
CA ARG A 21 4.94 -13.14 -1.88
C ARG A 21 4.33 -13.01 -0.49
N ILE A 22 3.23 -12.28 -0.38
CA ILE A 22 2.46 -12.11 0.87
C ILE A 22 1.09 -12.73 0.62
N CYS A 23 0.65 -13.63 1.51
CA CYS A 23 -0.70 -14.21 1.47
C CYS A 23 -1.49 -13.65 2.66
N MET A 24 -2.64 -13.03 2.38
CA MET A 24 -3.48 -12.36 3.36
C MET A 24 -4.91 -12.92 3.27
N HIS A 25 -5.65 -12.91 4.37
CA HIS A 25 -7.10 -13.08 4.29
C HIS A 25 -7.70 -11.89 3.52
N GLY A 26 -8.68 -12.16 2.65
CA GLY A 26 -9.35 -11.09 1.90
C GLY A 26 -10.14 -10.19 2.85
N ILE A 27 -9.89 -8.88 2.80
CA ILE A 27 -10.61 -7.90 3.60
C ILE A 27 -11.27 -6.88 2.67
N GLY A 28 -12.51 -6.50 2.98
CA GLY A 28 -13.23 -5.45 2.25
C GLY A 28 -13.53 -5.77 0.78
N GLU A 29 -14.06 -4.76 0.10
CA GLU A 29 -14.45 -4.77 -1.31
C GLU A 29 -13.72 -3.64 -2.07
N PRO A 30 -13.44 -3.78 -3.37
CA PRO A 30 -12.86 -2.68 -4.15
C PRO A 30 -13.73 -1.40 -4.13
N LEU A 31 -13.13 -0.22 -4.27
CA LEU A 31 -13.85 1.08 -4.28
C LEU A 31 -15.06 1.12 -5.22
N LYS A 32 -15.02 0.43 -6.36
CA LYS A 32 -16.14 0.33 -7.31
C LYS A 32 -17.43 -0.31 -6.73
N CYS A 33 -17.35 -0.97 -5.57
CA CYS A 33 -18.49 -1.60 -4.89
C CYS A 33 -19.25 -0.65 -3.95
N VAL A 34 -18.90 0.66 -3.92
CA VAL A 34 -19.72 1.65 -3.22
C VAL A 34 -21.14 1.69 -3.79
N LYS A 35 -22.14 1.76 -2.91
CA LYS A 35 -23.56 1.68 -3.27
C LYS A 35 -24.20 3.05 -3.40
N SER A 36 -23.55 4.10 -2.92
CA SER A 36 -24.07 5.46 -2.95
C SER A 36 -22.98 6.52 -2.80
N ILE A 37 -23.30 7.76 -3.17
CA ILE A 37 -22.40 8.91 -3.00
C ILE A 37 -22.02 9.14 -1.52
N PRO A 38 -22.93 9.04 -0.54
CA PRO A 38 -22.57 9.10 0.88
C PRO A 38 -21.51 8.07 1.29
N GLU A 39 -21.62 6.82 0.82
CA GLU A 39 -20.61 5.79 1.10
C GLU A 39 -19.26 6.16 0.51
N LEU A 40 -19.23 6.65 -0.73
CA LEU A 40 -18.01 7.11 -1.38
C LEU A 40 -17.34 8.23 -0.56
N ILE A 41 -18.12 9.22 -0.10
CA ILE A 41 -17.60 10.33 0.72
C ILE A 41 -17.00 9.81 2.03
N ILE A 42 -17.67 8.86 2.70
CA ILE A 42 -17.17 8.22 3.93
C ILE A 42 -15.85 7.51 3.67
N VAL A 43 -15.78 6.71 2.60
CA VAL A 43 -14.60 5.93 2.23
C VAL A 43 -13.42 6.85 1.94
N ILE A 44 -13.59 7.87 1.10
CA ILE A 44 -12.52 8.82 0.76
C ILE A 44 -12.06 9.61 1.99
N ARG A 45 -12.99 10.06 2.84
CA ARG A 45 -12.64 10.74 4.10
C ARG A 45 -11.76 9.86 4.98
N ASP A 46 -12.11 8.58 5.14
CA ASP A 46 -11.38 7.66 6.00
C ASP A 46 -9.99 7.32 5.39
N VAL A 47 -9.88 7.19 4.06
CA VAL A 47 -8.59 7.05 3.35
C VAL A 47 -7.67 8.26 3.57
N MET A 48 -8.20 9.48 3.45
CA MET A 48 -7.40 10.70 3.65
C MET A 48 -6.94 10.85 5.11
N ARG A 49 -7.78 10.42 6.06
CA ARG A 49 -7.39 10.35 7.48
C ARG A 49 -6.29 9.33 7.72
N CYS A 50 -6.40 8.14 7.12
CA CYS A 50 -5.35 7.12 7.16
C CYS A 50 -4.04 7.66 6.57
N HIS A 51 -4.08 8.27 5.39
CA HIS A 51 -2.92 8.88 4.74
C HIS A 51 -2.27 9.99 5.58
N ARG A 52 -3.05 10.85 6.24
CA ARG A 52 -2.51 11.85 7.17
C ARG A 52 -1.85 11.19 8.37
N ALA A 53 -2.52 10.21 8.99
CA ALA A 53 -2.02 9.53 10.19
C ALA A 53 -0.69 8.80 9.94
N ILE A 54 -0.55 8.08 8.82
CA ILE A 54 0.72 7.41 8.47
C ILE A 54 1.85 8.41 8.21
N LEU A 55 1.54 9.57 7.63
CA LEU A 55 2.54 10.60 7.38
C LEU A 55 3.01 11.20 8.69
N ASP A 56 2.07 11.58 9.55
CA ASP A 56 2.35 12.28 10.80
C ASP A 56 3.00 11.37 11.86
N HIS A 57 2.60 10.09 11.93
CA HIS A 57 3.05 9.16 12.97
C HIS A 57 4.16 8.20 12.53
N CYS A 58 4.24 7.88 11.23
CA CYS A 58 5.22 6.93 10.71
C CYS A 58 6.23 7.56 9.75
N SER A 59 6.06 8.84 9.36
CA SER A 59 6.85 9.49 8.31
C SER A 59 6.80 8.76 6.96
N ILE A 60 5.68 8.07 6.67
CA ILE A 60 5.48 7.32 5.43
C ILE A 60 4.53 8.10 4.52
N LEU A 61 4.99 8.35 3.29
CA LEU A 61 4.16 8.86 2.20
C LEU A 61 3.77 7.71 1.28
N HIS A 62 2.48 7.44 1.12
CA HIS A 62 1.99 6.30 0.33
C HIS A 62 2.30 6.41 -1.17
N ARG A 63 2.25 7.62 -1.73
CA ARG A 63 2.56 7.97 -3.14
C ARG A 63 1.63 7.38 -4.22
N ASP A 64 0.88 6.32 -3.94
CA ASP A 64 -0.10 5.74 -4.88
C ASP A 64 -1.52 5.72 -4.29
N ILE A 65 -2.14 6.89 -4.23
CA ILE A 65 -3.55 7.03 -3.88
C ILE A 65 -4.39 6.89 -5.15
N SER A 66 -4.67 5.65 -5.53
CA SER A 66 -5.51 5.31 -6.69
C SER A 66 -6.72 4.47 -6.27
N PRO A 67 -7.79 4.40 -7.09
CA PRO A 67 -8.98 3.59 -6.80
C PRO A 67 -8.70 2.10 -6.54
N ASN A 68 -7.59 1.56 -7.07
CA ASN A 68 -7.22 0.16 -6.90
C ASN A 68 -6.65 -0.14 -5.50
N ASN A 69 -6.13 0.88 -4.83
CA ASN A 69 -5.53 0.78 -3.50
C ASN A 69 -6.50 1.18 -2.38
N ILE A 70 -7.77 1.41 -2.73
CA ILE A 70 -8.82 1.79 -1.80
C ILE A 70 -9.84 0.66 -1.68
N LEU A 71 -10.07 0.24 -0.45
CA LEU A 71 -11.07 -0.77 -0.11
C LEU A 71 -12.21 -0.16 0.71
N VAL A 72 -13.40 -0.72 0.51
CA VAL A 72 -14.61 -0.48 1.29
C VAL A 72 -14.76 -1.62 2.27
N SER A 73 -14.72 -1.31 3.57
CA SER A 73 -15.02 -2.28 4.62
C SER A 73 -16.43 -2.04 5.16
N ARG A 74 -17.17 -3.12 5.38
CA ARG A 74 -18.55 -3.10 5.88
C ARG A 74 -18.63 -4.01 7.09
N ASP A 75 -18.78 -3.43 8.26
CA ASP A 75 -18.94 -4.18 9.50
C ASP A 75 -20.24 -3.74 10.19
N ASN A 76 -21.17 -4.67 10.38
CA ASN A 76 -22.48 -4.44 10.99
C ASN A 76 -23.23 -3.21 10.42
N GLY A 77 -23.16 -3.02 9.10
CA GLY A 77 -23.78 -1.87 8.40
C GLY A 77 -22.98 -0.57 8.44
N THR A 78 -21.88 -0.52 9.19
CA THR A 78 -20.95 0.62 9.21
C THR A 78 -20.00 0.53 8.03
N VAL A 79 -19.96 1.59 7.22
CA VAL A 79 -19.04 1.72 6.08
C VAL A 79 -17.77 2.42 6.51
N ARG A 80 -16.62 1.87 6.11
CA ARG A 80 -15.29 2.42 6.34
C ARG A 80 -14.44 2.37 5.07
N GLY A 81 -13.57 3.35 4.92
CA GLY A 81 -12.52 3.34 3.90
C GLY A 81 -11.22 2.77 4.45
N MET A 82 -10.52 2.00 3.63
CA MET A 82 -9.19 1.48 3.93
C MET A 82 -8.25 1.77 2.77
N LEU A 83 -6.99 2.05 3.09
CA LEU A 83 -5.91 2.26 2.14
C LEU A 83 -4.96 1.06 2.27
N ILE A 84 -4.54 0.47 1.15
CA ILE A 84 -3.64 -0.69 1.06
C ILE A 84 -2.50 -0.39 0.09
N ASP A 85 -1.51 -1.29 0.02
CA ASP A 85 -0.38 -1.20 -0.92
C ASP A 85 0.65 -0.12 -0.52
N PHE A 86 1.29 -0.34 0.64
CA PHE A 86 2.29 0.56 1.25
C PHE A 86 3.74 0.12 0.95
N ASP A 87 3.97 -0.54 -0.18
CA ASP A 87 5.29 -1.05 -0.56
C ASP A 87 6.25 0.01 -1.13
#